data_AF-A0A246JSV4-F1
#
_entry.id   AF-A0A246JSV4-F1
#
_cell.length_a   1.000
_cell.length_b   1.000
_cell.length_c   1.000
_cell.angle_alpha   90.00
_cell.angle_beta   90.00
_cell.angle_gamma   90.00
#
_symmetry.space_group_name_H-M   'P 1'
#
loop_
_entity.id
_entity.type
_entity.pdbx_description
1 polymer ?
#
loop_
_entity_poly.entity_id
_entity_poly.type
_entity_poly.pdbx_seq_one_letter_code
_entity_poly.pdbx_strand_id
1 'polypeptide(L)'
;MVVPAAKEAEMTTYVRDSLAKPYRSTVRVLTDSVATGYSTDIGNAVANDLIESLSTIQADKPHKLILHRDTKCSIDKLQRWWKTQGFAATDFQVQSEKNIRKILKMQWEADGHHWRVNAVKQASAFEGNKLSIEAWVEQFGKFGQQSVGRKLAAQLRVVRPMEMQCMPFALRPTDIIGLGQANCYVEDDDIGGSWLDIKACLSHTHPKGTVHPVVWNKAEATLKFPSIDVDQFVLYEDGLWTGTEGVRRLKALQKAPPNARVILKFGIVSDFGLHVLRHAISKLGLADQVHIDASASEFMKFLRDGLPEELLLGREMSLQAYFEALHKYTIPHAFDPFQDWSPAERDLCREIGSQLVAAWLGKKNGIVPSTAELDRFALGGSGFASTTLFARSVPKVCLPALWLDGQVSIGEKVVNWRPLFVDARRISDTKLLFAAPSSES
;
A
#
# COMPACT_ATOMS: atom_id res chain seq x y z
N MET A 1 21.27 -4.40 24.05
CA MET A 1 19.92 -4.19 24.59
C MET A 1 19.68 -5.04 25.82
N VAL A 2 20.12 -4.57 26.98
CA VAL A 2 19.80 -5.21 28.28
C VAL A 2 18.42 -4.74 28.73
N VAL A 3 17.51 -5.61 29.16
CA VAL A 3 16.12 -5.28 29.57
C VAL A 3 15.83 -5.96 30.92
N PRO A 4 15.09 -5.33 31.86
CA PRO A 4 14.72 -5.98 33.12
C PRO A 4 13.86 -7.24 32.94
N ALA A 5 14.12 -8.29 33.73
CA ALA A 5 13.58 -9.65 33.56
C ALA A 5 12.04 -9.75 33.38
N ALA A 6 11.25 -8.94 34.09
CA ALA A 6 9.79 -9.00 33.99
C ALA A 6 9.20 -8.38 32.70
N LYS A 7 9.91 -7.42 32.09
CA LYS A 7 9.54 -6.80 30.79
C LYS A 7 10.24 -7.45 29.60
N GLU A 8 11.07 -8.44 29.90
CA GLU A 8 11.97 -9.10 28.97
C GLU A 8 11.22 -10.09 28.07
N ALA A 9 10.22 -10.81 28.57
CA ALA A 9 9.44 -11.73 27.75
C ALA A 9 8.73 -10.99 26.60
N GLU A 10 8.14 -9.82 26.84
CA GLU A 10 7.50 -9.01 25.80
C GLU A 10 8.50 -8.35 24.85
N MET A 11 9.60 -7.81 25.36
CA MET A 11 10.59 -7.11 24.53
C MET A 11 11.47 -8.08 23.74
N THR A 12 11.81 -9.23 24.32
CA THR A 12 12.51 -10.35 23.64
C THR A 12 11.59 -11.00 22.63
N THR A 13 10.30 -11.15 22.88
CA THR A 13 9.32 -11.58 21.85
C THR A 13 9.23 -10.53 20.72
N TYR A 14 9.14 -9.23 21.06
CA TYR A 14 9.15 -8.15 20.07
C TYR A 14 10.44 -8.13 19.23
N VAL A 15 11.62 -8.28 19.84
CA VAL A 15 12.90 -8.30 19.13
C VAL A 15 13.13 -9.62 18.39
N ARG A 16 12.79 -10.77 18.98
CA ARG A 16 12.89 -12.10 18.35
C ARG A 16 11.98 -12.20 17.12
N ASP A 17 10.73 -11.78 17.26
CA ASP A 17 9.68 -12.01 16.28
C ASP A 17 9.56 -10.83 15.28
N SER A 18 10.12 -9.65 15.59
CA SER A 18 10.16 -8.50 14.68
C SER A 18 11.56 -8.12 14.15
N LEU A 19 12.67 -8.48 14.82
CA LEU A 19 14.01 -7.90 14.54
C LEU A 19 15.18 -8.93 14.41
N ALA A 20 15.07 -10.19 14.80
CA ALA A 20 16.25 -10.99 15.19
C ALA A 20 16.86 -12.00 14.19
N LYS A 21 16.87 -11.75 12.88
CA LYS A 21 17.74 -12.54 11.96
C LYS A 21 19.00 -11.79 11.49
N PRO A 22 18.93 -10.51 11.08
CA PRO A 22 20.10 -9.76 10.61
C PRO A 22 21.01 -9.21 11.72
N TYR A 23 20.46 -8.86 12.89
CA TYR A 23 21.21 -8.17 13.96
C TYR A 23 21.76 -9.08 15.06
N ARG A 24 21.60 -10.40 14.95
CA ARG A 24 22.14 -11.34 15.95
C ARG A 24 23.66 -11.26 16.07
N SER A 25 24.38 -10.71 15.10
CA SER A 25 25.84 -10.48 15.20
C SER A 25 26.22 -9.13 15.80
N THR A 26 25.30 -8.15 15.85
CA THR A 26 25.61 -6.75 16.20
C THR A 26 24.84 -6.20 17.41
N VAL A 27 23.78 -6.89 17.87
CA VAL A 27 22.93 -6.48 19.00
C VAL A 27 22.76 -7.66 19.99
N ARG A 28 23.13 -7.47 21.27
CA ARG A 28 23.03 -8.47 22.36
C ARG A 28 21.97 -8.10 23.39
N VAL A 29 21.19 -9.06 23.89
CA VAL A 29 20.25 -8.87 25.00
C VAL A 29 20.80 -9.53 26.25
N LEU A 30 20.82 -8.80 27.37
CA LEU A 30 21.33 -9.30 28.65
C LEU A 30 20.23 -9.16 29.69
N THR A 31 20.22 -10.10 30.63
CA THR A 31 19.12 -10.36 31.57
C THR A 31 19.66 -10.20 32.98
N ASP A 32 18.96 -9.45 33.83
CA ASP A 32 19.33 -9.36 35.25
C ASP A 32 18.19 -9.96 36.09
N SER A 33 18.38 -11.21 36.48
CA SER A 33 17.54 -11.88 37.46
C SER A 33 18.18 -11.68 38.83
N VAL A 34 17.71 -10.67 39.57
CA VAL A 34 17.37 -10.71 41.00
C VAL A 34 17.21 -9.26 41.48
N ALA A 35 15.97 -8.89 41.79
CA ALA A 35 15.62 -7.62 42.40
C ALA A 35 15.71 -7.75 43.92
N THR A 36 16.78 -7.21 44.52
CA THR A 36 16.76 -6.64 45.88
C THR A 36 17.79 -5.50 45.93
N GLY A 37 17.69 -4.59 46.90
CA GLY A 37 18.45 -3.33 46.89
C GLY A 37 19.95 -3.54 47.09
N TYR A 38 20.81 -2.84 46.34
CA TYR A 38 22.22 -3.22 46.29
C TYR A 38 23.26 -2.10 46.19
N SER A 39 24.41 -2.44 46.80
CA SER A 39 25.70 -1.77 46.85
C SER A 39 26.38 -1.69 45.47
N THR A 40 27.44 -0.89 45.38
CA THR A 40 28.32 -0.76 44.20
C THR A 40 28.84 -2.08 43.64
N ASP A 41 28.87 -3.15 44.44
CA ASP A 41 29.46 -4.44 44.06
C ASP A 41 28.60 -5.20 43.04
N ILE A 42 27.27 -5.11 43.15
CA ILE A 42 26.37 -5.84 42.24
C ILE A 42 26.24 -5.15 40.90
N GLY A 43 26.21 -3.81 40.88
CA GLY A 43 26.32 -3.08 39.62
C GLY A 43 27.62 -3.41 38.86
N ASN A 44 28.71 -3.63 39.59
CA ASN A 44 30.00 -4.02 39.01
C ASN A 44 30.05 -5.49 38.56
N ALA A 45 29.36 -6.40 39.26
CA ALA A 45 29.21 -7.80 38.89
C ALA A 45 28.38 -7.94 37.60
N VAL A 46 27.20 -7.32 37.55
CA VAL A 46 26.36 -7.30 36.34
C VAL A 46 27.15 -6.73 35.17
N ALA A 47 27.85 -5.61 35.36
CA ALA A 47 28.68 -5.04 34.30
C ALA A 47 29.81 -5.98 33.82
N ASN A 48 30.40 -6.79 34.69
CA ASN A 48 31.40 -7.80 34.30
C ASN A 48 30.78 -8.90 33.44
N ASP A 49 29.63 -9.43 33.83
CA ASP A 49 28.92 -10.45 33.07
C ASP A 49 28.53 -9.91 31.68
N LEU A 50 28.10 -8.64 31.63
CA LEU A 50 27.84 -7.99 30.34
C LEU A 50 29.12 -7.88 29.50
N ILE A 51 30.23 -7.46 30.10
CA ILE A 51 31.52 -7.35 29.41
C ILE A 51 31.97 -8.72 28.87
N GLU A 52 31.86 -9.77 29.67
CA GLU A 52 32.23 -11.14 29.27
C GLU A 52 31.41 -11.58 28.05
N SER A 53 30.10 -11.34 28.08
CA SER A 53 29.20 -11.66 26.96
C SER A 53 29.49 -10.87 25.67
N LEU A 54 30.14 -9.70 25.79
CA LEU A 54 30.48 -8.81 24.69
C LEU A 54 31.93 -9.01 24.20
N SER A 55 32.74 -9.79 24.92
CA SER A 55 34.17 -9.99 24.64
C SER A 55 34.47 -10.61 23.27
N THR A 56 33.49 -11.26 22.65
CA THR A 56 33.61 -11.86 21.31
C THR A 56 33.45 -10.86 20.16
N ILE A 57 33.15 -9.60 20.44
CA ILE A 57 32.87 -8.57 19.43
C ILE A 57 34.17 -7.85 19.05
N GLN A 58 34.43 -7.74 17.75
CA GLN A 58 35.59 -7.04 17.20
C GLN A 58 35.23 -5.59 16.85
N ALA A 59 36.14 -4.64 17.09
CA ALA A 59 35.92 -3.22 16.83
C ALA A 59 36.13 -2.80 15.37
N ASP A 60 36.45 -3.74 14.48
CA ASP A 60 36.63 -3.54 13.04
C ASP A 60 35.30 -3.27 12.32
N LYS A 61 34.16 -3.46 12.99
CA LYS A 61 32.81 -3.24 12.46
C LYS A 61 32.05 -2.20 13.28
N PRO A 62 31.15 -1.42 12.64
CA PRO A 62 30.30 -0.49 13.36
C PRO A 62 29.33 -1.25 14.26
N HIS A 63 29.46 -1.06 15.58
CA HIS A 63 28.62 -1.67 16.59
C HIS A 63 27.93 -0.59 17.44
N LYS A 64 26.67 -0.81 17.82
CA LYS A 64 25.92 0.07 18.74
C LYS A 64 25.50 -0.69 19.99
N LEU A 65 25.84 -0.17 21.16
CA LEU A 65 25.44 -0.69 22.47
C LEU A 65 24.35 0.20 23.08
N ILE A 66 23.11 -0.28 23.06
CA ILE A 66 21.98 0.41 23.69
C ILE A 66 21.60 -0.32 24.98
N LEU A 67 21.69 0.38 26.10
CA LEU A 67 21.37 -0.06 27.46
C LEU A 67 20.00 0.50 27.89
N HIS A 68 19.13 -0.34 28.44
CA HIS A 68 17.91 0.18 29.05
C HIS A 68 18.25 0.95 30.33
N ARG A 69 17.68 2.13 30.50
CA ARG A 69 18.01 3.03 31.63
C ARG A 69 17.75 2.42 33.01
N ASP A 70 16.81 1.46 33.10
CA ASP A 70 16.48 0.78 34.37
C ASP A 70 17.39 -0.42 34.65
N THR A 71 18.38 -0.70 33.80
CA THR A 71 19.38 -1.76 34.02
C THR A 71 20.23 -1.43 35.24
N LYS A 72 20.33 -2.36 36.17
CA LYS A 72 21.05 -2.18 37.44
C LYS A 72 22.54 -2.56 37.31
N CYS A 73 23.25 -1.91 36.39
CA CYS A 73 24.67 -2.13 36.17
C CYS A 73 25.51 -0.85 36.36
N SER A 74 26.82 -1.01 36.55
CA SER A 74 27.80 0.08 36.53
C SER A 74 28.01 0.60 35.11
N ILE A 75 27.24 1.63 34.74
CA ILE A 75 27.29 2.26 33.40
C ILE A 75 28.69 2.75 33.07
N ASP A 76 29.37 3.41 34.03
CA ASP A 76 30.72 3.95 33.84
C ASP A 76 31.75 2.86 33.55
N LYS A 77 31.59 1.68 34.15
CA LYS A 77 32.47 0.55 33.92
C LYS A 77 32.26 -0.03 32.52
N LEU A 78 31.00 -0.21 32.12
CA LEU A 78 30.65 -0.72 30.79
C LEU A 78 31.08 0.25 29.68
N GLN A 79 30.88 1.57 29.88
CA GLN A 79 31.28 2.60 28.93
C GLN A 79 32.81 2.74 28.84
N ARG A 80 33.54 2.59 29.96
CA ARG A 80 35.01 2.54 29.94
C ARG A 80 35.50 1.34 29.15
N TRP A 81 34.97 0.15 29.43
CA TRP A 81 35.32 -1.06 28.68
C TRP A 81 35.06 -0.87 27.18
N TRP A 82 33.87 -0.35 26.80
CA TRP A 82 33.50 -0.07 25.41
C TRP A 82 34.54 0.82 24.70
N LYS A 83 34.96 1.91 25.35
CA LYS A 83 36.01 2.79 24.83
C LYS A 83 37.36 2.09 24.72
N THR A 84 37.75 1.29 25.72
CA THR A 84 39.04 0.56 25.73
C THR A 84 39.12 -0.47 24.61
N GLN A 85 38.00 -1.05 24.18
CA GLN A 85 37.94 -1.95 23.02
C GLN A 85 38.00 -1.22 21.67
N GLY A 86 38.04 0.12 21.65
CA GLY A 86 38.14 0.92 20.42
C GLY A 86 36.80 1.29 19.78
N PHE A 87 35.67 1.01 20.43
CA PHE A 87 34.36 1.42 19.91
C PHE A 87 34.10 2.93 20.15
N ALA A 88 33.35 3.55 19.25
CA ALA A 88 33.02 4.97 19.37
C ALA A 88 32.08 5.24 20.57
N ALA A 89 32.33 6.33 21.28
CA ALA A 89 31.52 6.71 22.44
C ALA A 89 30.07 7.06 22.08
N THR A 90 29.84 7.56 20.86
CA THR A 90 28.50 7.90 20.32
C THR A 90 27.61 6.68 20.11
N ASP A 91 28.22 5.50 20.00
CA ASP A 91 27.53 4.24 19.80
C ASP A 91 27.11 3.57 21.11
N PHE A 92 27.48 4.13 22.26
CA PHE A 92 27.00 3.73 23.57
C PHE A 92 25.85 4.63 24.02
N GLN A 93 24.65 4.09 24.22
CA GLN A 93 23.47 4.87 24.57
C GLN A 93 22.70 4.24 25.73
N VAL A 94 22.27 5.06 26.67
CA VAL A 94 21.34 4.67 27.75
C VAL A 94 19.98 5.29 27.47
N GLN A 95 18.95 4.46 27.30
CA GLN A 95 17.66 4.91 26.76
C GLN A 95 16.47 4.28 27.52
N SER A 96 15.33 4.96 27.48
CA SER A 96 14.05 4.38 27.94
C SER A 96 13.54 3.31 26.96
N GLU A 97 12.69 2.40 27.42
CA GLU A 97 12.05 1.38 26.57
C GLU A 97 11.44 1.97 25.29
N LYS A 98 10.68 3.06 25.42
CA LYS A 98 10.06 3.79 24.30
C LYS A 98 11.09 4.26 23.27
N ASN A 99 12.21 4.82 23.74
CA ASN A 99 13.27 5.31 22.85
C ASN A 99 14.05 4.16 22.21
N ILE A 100 14.30 3.06 22.93
CA ILE A 100 14.91 1.85 22.37
C ILE A 100 14.06 1.32 21.22
N ARG A 101 12.73 1.19 21.42
CA ARG A 101 11.79 0.77 20.37
C ARG A 101 11.85 1.72 19.17
N LYS A 102 11.92 3.04 19.39
CA LYS A 102 12.05 4.04 18.32
C LYS A 102 13.36 3.89 17.55
N ILE A 103 14.50 3.78 18.23
CA ILE A 103 15.83 3.64 17.60
C ILE A 103 15.92 2.35 16.81
N LEU A 104 15.46 1.23 17.38
CA LEU A 104 15.42 -0.06 16.69
C LEU A 104 14.52 -0.01 15.46
N LYS A 105 13.34 0.61 15.57
CA LYS A 105 12.45 0.82 14.43
C LYS A 105 13.12 1.65 13.33
N MET A 106 13.75 2.78 13.67
CA MET A 106 14.47 3.61 12.69
C MET A 106 15.63 2.87 12.02
N GLN A 107 16.42 2.10 12.78
CA GLN A 107 17.52 1.30 12.23
C GLN A 107 16.99 0.17 11.34
N TRP A 108 15.90 -0.48 11.75
CA TRP A 108 15.21 -1.53 10.98
C TRP A 108 14.54 -1.01 9.70
N GLU A 109 14.07 0.23 9.75
CA GLU A 109 13.60 1.00 8.61
C GLU A 109 14.75 1.30 7.65
N ALA A 110 15.85 1.85 8.17
CA ALA A 110 17.06 2.18 7.41
C ALA A 110 17.70 0.95 6.73
N ASP A 111 17.73 -0.19 7.41
CA ASP A 111 18.34 -1.42 6.89
C ASP A 111 17.38 -2.25 6.01
N GLY A 112 16.19 -1.70 5.70
CA GLY A 112 15.27 -2.32 4.76
C GLY A 112 14.79 -3.70 5.21
N HIS A 113 14.53 -3.87 6.51
CA HIS A 113 14.02 -5.10 7.11
C HIS A 113 12.58 -4.96 7.64
N HIS A 114 12.10 -3.72 7.80
CA HIS A 114 10.70 -3.38 8.12
C HIS A 114 9.69 -3.86 7.07
N TRP A 115 10.14 -4.04 5.82
CA TRP A 115 9.27 -4.40 4.71
C TRP A 115 8.48 -5.67 4.98
N ARG A 116 9.08 -6.68 5.64
CA ARG A 116 8.45 -7.98 5.84
C ARG A 116 7.22 -7.89 6.74
N VAL A 117 7.34 -7.25 7.90
CA VAL A 117 6.23 -7.13 8.85
C VAL A 117 5.12 -6.26 8.28
N ASN A 118 5.46 -5.15 7.60
CA ASN A 118 4.45 -4.37 6.89
C ASN A 118 3.78 -5.20 5.78
N ALA A 119 4.56 -5.83 4.90
CA ALA A 119 4.05 -6.61 3.78
C ALA A 119 3.14 -7.76 4.24
N VAL A 120 3.52 -8.51 5.27
CA VAL A 120 2.71 -9.59 5.84
C VAL A 120 1.41 -9.04 6.42
N LYS A 121 1.48 -7.94 7.18
CA LYS A 121 0.28 -7.27 7.73
C LYS A 121 -0.67 -6.83 6.61
N GLN A 122 -0.14 -6.17 5.59
CA GLN A 122 -0.91 -5.64 4.46
C GLN A 122 -1.50 -6.79 3.64
N ALA A 123 -0.70 -7.81 3.30
CA ALA A 123 -1.20 -8.98 2.59
C ALA A 123 -2.25 -9.75 3.38
N SER A 124 -2.15 -9.81 4.70
CA SER A 124 -3.16 -10.44 5.57
C SER A 124 -4.49 -9.68 5.58
N ALA A 125 -4.50 -8.39 5.26
CA ALA A 125 -5.71 -7.59 5.11
C ALA A 125 -6.44 -7.85 3.78
N PHE A 126 -5.82 -8.56 2.82
CA PHE A 126 -6.49 -9.01 1.60
C PHE A 126 -7.30 -10.28 1.89
N GLU A 127 -8.59 -10.23 1.56
CA GLU A 127 -9.59 -11.25 1.88
C GLU A 127 -9.63 -12.40 0.87
N GLY A 128 -8.99 -12.24 -0.29
CA GLY A 128 -8.82 -13.30 -1.30
C GLY A 128 -7.61 -14.21 -1.06
N ASN A 129 -7.45 -15.20 -1.94
CA ASN A 129 -6.26 -16.05 -1.93
C ASN A 129 -5.00 -15.25 -2.22
N LYS A 130 -3.90 -15.69 -1.61
CA LYS A 130 -2.61 -15.03 -1.73
C LYS A 130 -1.47 -16.02 -1.59
N LEU A 131 -0.37 -15.73 -2.27
CA LEU A 131 0.91 -16.39 -2.02
C LEU A 131 1.54 -15.82 -0.73
N SER A 132 2.40 -16.58 -0.04
CA SER A 132 3.19 -15.99 1.03
C SER A 132 4.12 -14.92 0.48
N ILE A 133 4.39 -13.89 1.27
CA ILE A 133 5.28 -12.78 0.86
C ILE A 133 6.67 -13.31 0.52
N GLU A 134 7.17 -14.28 1.27
CA GLU A 134 8.48 -14.89 1.09
C GLU A 134 8.55 -15.64 -0.24
N ALA A 135 7.56 -16.50 -0.51
CA ALA A 135 7.52 -17.25 -1.77
C ALA A 135 7.34 -16.30 -2.96
N TRP A 136 6.56 -15.22 -2.82
CA TRP A 136 6.42 -14.22 -3.88
C TRP A 136 7.74 -13.49 -4.16
N VAL A 137 8.46 -13.06 -3.11
CA VAL A 137 9.77 -12.40 -3.22
C VAL A 137 10.84 -13.33 -3.77
N GLU A 138 10.79 -14.63 -3.45
CA GLU A 138 11.72 -15.63 -3.97
C GLU A 138 11.67 -15.73 -5.51
N GLN A 139 10.51 -15.48 -6.14
CA GLN A 139 10.38 -15.46 -7.60
C GLN A 139 11.30 -14.42 -8.25
N PHE A 140 11.45 -13.24 -7.64
CA PHE A 140 12.44 -12.25 -8.07
C PHE A 140 13.88 -12.70 -7.80
N GLY A 141 14.08 -13.41 -6.68
CA GLY A 141 15.37 -14.02 -6.32
C GLY A 141 15.86 -15.03 -7.35
N LYS A 142 14.96 -15.75 -8.04
CA LYS A 142 15.32 -16.64 -9.15
C LYS A 142 16.04 -15.87 -10.27
N PHE A 143 15.69 -14.62 -10.51
CA PHE A 143 16.38 -13.72 -11.45
C PHE A 143 17.62 -13.01 -10.86
N GLY A 144 18.00 -13.30 -9.62
CA GLY A 144 19.09 -12.62 -8.92
C GLY A 144 18.70 -11.22 -8.39
N GLN A 145 17.41 -10.89 -8.39
CA GLN A 145 16.89 -9.54 -8.14
C GLN A 145 15.93 -9.50 -6.95
N GLN A 146 16.27 -10.23 -5.88
CA GLN A 146 15.40 -10.35 -4.69
C GLN A 146 15.08 -8.99 -4.04
N SER A 147 15.97 -7.99 -4.16
CA SER A 147 15.76 -6.62 -3.66
C SER A 147 14.48 -5.99 -4.23
N VAL A 148 14.17 -6.23 -5.50
CA VAL A 148 12.99 -5.70 -6.18
C VAL A 148 11.71 -6.14 -5.46
N GLY A 149 11.57 -7.44 -5.22
CA GLY A 149 10.42 -7.99 -4.50
C GLY A 149 10.28 -7.40 -3.11
N ARG A 150 11.39 -7.18 -2.39
CA ARG A 150 11.38 -6.57 -1.05
C ARG A 150 10.94 -5.11 -1.07
N LYS A 151 11.46 -4.31 -2.02
CA LYS A 151 11.10 -2.89 -2.19
C LYS A 151 9.63 -2.72 -2.55
N LEU A 152 9.11 -3.56 -3.46
CA LEU A 152 7.68 -3.58 -3.79
C LEU A 152 6.82 -4.00 -2.59
N ALA A 153 7.22 -5.06 -1.90
CA ALA A 153 6.51 -5.56 -0.72
C ALA A 153 6.47 -4.52 0.41
N ALA A 154 7.54 -3.74 0.59
CA ALA A 154 7.60 -2.65 1.57
C ALA A 154 6.50 -1.60 1.36
N GLN A 155 6.13 -1.35 0.11
CA GLN A 155 5.16 -0.33 -0.31
C GLN A 155 3.73 -0.87 -0.44
N LEU A 156 3.49 -2.15 -0.09
CA LEU A 156 2.15 -2.71 -0.16
C LEU A 156 1.19 -1.93 0.74
N ARG A 157 0.02 -1.63 0.20
CA ARG A 157 -1.07 -0.99 0.92
C ARG A 157 -2.37 -1.67 0.53
N VAL A 158 -3.02 -2.29 1.50
CA VAL A 158 -4.36 -2.86 1.33
C VAL A 158 -5.35 -2.01 2.10
N VAL A 159 -6.24 -1.34 1.37
CA VAL A 159 -7.30 -0.49 1.93
C VAL A 159 -8.50 -1.35 2.29
N ARG A 160 -8.87 -1.32 3.57
CA ARG A 160 -10.00 -2.09 4.11
C ARG A 160 -11.28 -1.27 4.08
N PRO A 161 -12.46 -1.90 3.95
CA PRO A 161 -13.75 -1.20 3.99
C PRO A 161 -13.93 -0.31 5.23
N MET A 162 -13.47 -0.76 6.40
CA MET A 162 -13.55 0.02 7.64
C MET A 162 -12.70 1.30 7.62
N GLU A 163 -11.64 1.34 6.83
CA GLU A 163 -10.81 2.56 6.69
C GLU A 163 -11.54 3.59 5.82
N MET A 164 -12.36 3.14 4.87
CA MET A 164 -13.25 4.02 4.09
C MET A 164 -14.42 4.55 4.94
N GLN A 165 -14.95 3.74 5.87
CA GLN A 165 -16.02 4.14 6.81
C GLN A 165 -15.62 5.35 7.66
N CYS A 166 -14.39 5.38 8.16
CA CYS A 166 -13.96 6.34 9.17
C CYS A 166 -13.49 7.68 8.60
N MET A 167 -13.15 7.76 7.31
CA MET A 167 -12.60 8.98 6.71
C MET A 167 -13.45 9.48 5.53
N PRO A 168 -13.35 8.92 4.31
CA PRO A 168 -14.04 9.48 3.15
C PRO A 168 -15.56 9.34 3.20
N PHE A 169 -16.09 8.29 3.85
CA PHE A 169 -17.52 7.99 3.90
C PHE A 169 -18.16 8.30 5.26
N ALA A 170 -17.41 8.94 6.15
CA ALA A 170 -17.95 9.36 7.43
C ALA A 170 -19.00 10.46 7.22
N LEU A 171 -20.14 10.34 7.92
CA LEU A 171 -21.13 11.40 8.01
C LEU A 171 -20.53 12.59 8.76
N ARG A 172 -20.39 13.73 8.10
CA ARG A 172 -19.98 14.96 8.78
C ARG A 172 -21.20 15.61 9.43
N PRO A 173 -21.04 16.36 10.53
CA PRO A 173 -22.14 17.13 11.10
C PRO A 173 -22.83 18.06 10.09
N THR A 174 -22.06 18.60 9.14
CA THR A 174 -22.58 19.43 8.03
C THR A 174 -23.42 18.65 7.02
N ASP A 175 -23.22 17.34 6.89
CA ASP A 175 -24.00 16.49 6.00
C ASP A 175 -25.39 16.16 6.61
N ILE A 176 -25.56 16.36 7.94
CA ILE A 176 -26.79 16.05 8.69
C ILE A 176 -27.73 17.27 8.75
N ILE A 177 -27.22 18.49 8.59
CA ILE A 177 -27.99 19.73 8.80
C ILE A 177 -28.35 20.36 7.44
N GLY A 178 -29.65 20.39 7.11
CA GLY A 178 -30.23 21.39 6.21
C GLY A 178 -30.43 21.03 4.73
N LEU A 179 -29.99 19.86 4.25
CA LEU A 179 -30.28 19.39 2.87
C LEU A 179 -30.85 17.98 2.88
N GLY A 180 -31.88 17.74 2.07
CA GLY A 180 -32.35 16.40 1.73
C GLY A 180 -31.29 15.72 0.87
N GLN A 181 -30.58 14.74 1.43
CA GLN A 181 -29.54 13.99 0.72
C GLN A 181 -29.93 12.53 0.56
N ALA A 182 -29.67 11.98 -0.63
CA ALA A 182 -29.69 10.55 -0.86
C ALA A 182 -28.26 10.02 -1.01
N ASN A 183 -27.88 9.07 -0.16
CA ASN A 183 -26.56 8.44 -0.22
C ASN A 183 -26.62 7.26 -1.19
N CYS A 184 -25.73 7.25 -2.17
CA CYS A 184 -25.82 6.38 -3.33
C CYS A 184 -24.55 5.59 -3.58
N TYR A 185 -24.70 4.36 -4.08
CA TYR A 185 -23.61 3.56 -4.64
C TYR A 185 -24.00 3.14 -6.06
N VAL A 186 -23.02 2.97 -6.96
CA VAL A 186 -23.30 2.44 -8.30
C VAL A 186 -23.45 0.94 -8.24
N GLU A 187 -24.65 0.44 -8.53
CA GLU A 187 -24.93 -0.99 -8.67
C GLU A 187 -24.69 -1.41 -10.11
N ASP A 188 -23.83 -2.40 -10.32
CA ASP A 188 -23.58 -3.03 -11.61
C ASP A 188 -23.70 -4.55 -11.50
N ASP A 189 -23.80 -5.21 -12.66
CA ASP A 189 -23.92 -6.67 -12.75
C ASP A 189 -22.59 -7.41 -12.53
N ASP A 190 -21.51 -6.72 -12.13
CA ASP A 190 -20.21 -7.35 -11.96
C ASP A 190 -20.18 -8.14 -10.63
N ILE A 191 -20.14 -9.48 -10.75
CA ILE A 191 -20.00 -10.39 -9.62
C ILE A 191 -18.69 -10.07 -8.87
N GLY A 192 -18.81 -9.73 -7.58
CA GLY A 192 -17.67 -9.34 -6.74
C GLY A 192 -17.18 -7.91 -6.99
N GLY A 193 -18.03 -7.03 -7.54
CA GLY A 193 -17.78 -5.60 -7.62
C GLY A 193 -17.57 -4.96 -6.25
N SER A 194 -16.74 -3.90 -6.19
CA SER A 194 -16.48 -3.14 -4.97
C SER A 194 -17.70 -2.41 -4.44
N TRP A 195 -18.76 -2.27 -5.25
CA TRP A 195 -20.03 -1.68 -4.84
C TRP A 195 -20.71 -2.43 -3.69
N LEU A 196 -20.47 -3.74 -3.54
CA LEU A 196 -20.99 -4.51 -2.40
C LEU A 196 -20.37 -4.05 -1.08
N ASP A 197 -19.07 -3.79 -1.06
CA ASP A 197 -18.36 -3.28 0.12
C ASP A 197 -18.80 -1.86 0.45
N ILE A 198 -19.00 -1.02 -0.57
CA ILE A 198 -19.51 0.35 -0.41
C ILE A 198 -20.94 0.31 0.13
N LYS A 199 -21.83 -0.49 -0.44
CA LYS A 199 -23.19 -0.69 0.03
C LYS A 199 -23.21 -1.12 1.49
N ALA A 200 -22.42 -2.14 1.84
CA ALA A 200 -22.31 -2.62 3.21
C ALA A 200 -21.81 -1.50 4.13
N CYS A 201 -20.73 -0.83 3.76
CA CYS A 201 -20.19 0.31 4.50
C CYS A 201 -21.25 1.39 4.77
N LEU A 202 -21.90 1.91 3.72
CA LEU A 202 -22.90 2.96 3.84
C LEU A 202 -24.10 2.52 4.68
N SER A 203 -24.59 1.29 4.48
CA SER A 203 -25.76 0.77 5.21
C SER A 203 -25.51 0.60 6.71
N HIS A 204 -24.25 0.45 7.13
CA HIS A 204 -23.88 0.38 8.55
C HIS A 204 -23.65 1.75 9.19
N THR A 205 -23.17 2.73 8.41
CA THR A 205 -22.81 4.07 8.93
C THR A 205 -23.92 5.09 8.79
N HIS A 206 -24.84 4.90 7.84
CA HIS A 206 -25.93 5.84 7.56
C HIS A 206 -27.27 5.37 8.14
N PRO A 207 -28.21 6.29 8.41
CA PRO A 207 -29.55 5.92 8.88
C PRO A 207 -30.26 4.93 7.95
N LYS A 208 -31.09 4.07 8.51
CA LYS A 208 -31.87 3.10 7.73
C LYS A 208 -32.74 3.84 6.71
N GLY A 209 -32.72 3.37 5.47
CA GLY A 209 -33.55 3.91 4.38
C GLY A 209 -32.96 5.11 3.64
N THR A 210 -31.76 5.60 3.98
CA THR A 210 -31.12 6.74 3.31
C THR A 210 -30.07 6.33 2.26
N VAL A 211 -29.83 5.03 2.09
CA VAL A 211 -28.85 4.45 1.18
C VAL A 211 -29.58 3.80 0.00
N HIS A 212 -29.27 4.23 -1.22
CA HIS A 212 -29.99 3.84 -2.43
C HIS A 212 -29.02 3.40 -3.55
N PRO A 213 -29.37 2.39 -4.35
CA PRO A 213 -28.61 2.07 -5.55
C PRO A 213 -28.82 3.13 -6.64
N VAL A 214 -27.78 3.41 -7.40
CA VAL A 214 -27.85 4.01 -8.74
C VAL A 214 -27.50 2.90 -9.72
N VAL A 215 -28.44 2.50 -10.56
CA VAL A 215 -28.28 1.32 -11.41
C VAL A 215 -27.54 1.70 -12.69
N TRP A 216 -26.42 1.03 -12.97
CA TRP A 216 -25.68 1.19 -14.21
C TRP A 216 -26.29 0.35 -15.33
N ASN A 217 -26.88 1.00 -16.34
CA ASN A 217 -27.32 0.30 -17.56
C ASN A 217 -26.17 0.27 -18.56
N LYS A 218 -25.51 -0.88 -18.66
CA LYS A 218 -24.35 -1.08 -19.54
C LYS A 218 -24.68 -0.99 -21.03
N ALA A 219 -25.87 -1.41 -21.44
CA ALA A 219 -26.28 -1.40 -22.85
C ALA A 219 -26.53 0.03 -23.35
N GLU A 220 -27.16 0.85 -22.52
CA GLU A 220 -27.48 2.25 -22.86
C GLU A 220 -26.36 3.23 -22.48
N ALA A 221 -25.44 2.78 -21.62
CA ALA A 221 -24.45 3.62 -20.95
C ALA A 221 -25.12 4.81 -20.23
N THR A 222 -26.12 4.50 -19.40
CA THR A 222 -26.91 5.44 -18.60
C THR A 222 -26.86 5.06 -17.11
N LEU A 223 -27.11 6.02 -16.23
CA LEU A 223 -27.25 5.83 -14.79
C LEU A 223 -28.69 6.10 -14.39
N LYS A 224 -29.36 5.13 -13.77
CA LYS A 224 -30.73 5.30 -13.27
C LYS A 224 -30.69 5.61 -11.78
N PHE A 225 -30.98 6.87 -11.45
CA PHE A 225 -31.12 7.33 -10.07
C PHE A 225 -32.47 6.91 -9.46
N PRO A 226 -32.54 6.74 -8.13
CA PRO A 226 -33.80 6.47 -7.45
C PRO A 226 -34.78 7.64 -7.64
N SER A 227 -36.06 7.33 -7.79
CA SER A 227 -37.14 8.32 -7.94
C SER A 227 -37.55 8.90 -6.58
N ILE A 228 -36.64 9.66 -5.97
CA ILE A 228 -36.82 10.32 -4.67
C ILE A 228 -36.54 11.82 -4.80
N ASP A 229 -37.31 12.63 -4.09
CA ASP A 229 -37.16 14.08 -4.07
C ASP A 229 -36.11 14.47 -3.02
N VAL A 230 -34.98 15.00 -3.49
CA VAL A 230 -33.81 15.37 -2.68
C VAL A 230 -33.12 16.58 -3.31
N ASP A 231 -32.42 17.36 -2.49
CA ASP A 231 -31.59 18.47 -2.98
C ASP A 231 -30.33 17.96 -3.69
N GLN A 232 -29.81 16.81 -3.24
CA GLN A 232 -28.60 16.21 -3.80
C GLN A 232 -28.50 14.69 -3.62
N PHE A 233 -27.85 14.06 -4.59
CA PHE A 233 -27.33 12.71 -4.53
C PHE A 233 -25.85 12.73 -4.16
N VAL A 234 -25.45 11.91 -3.18
CA VAL A 234 -24.04 11.70 -2.83
C VAL A 234 -23.63 10.32 -3.32
N LEU A 235 -22.87 10.24 -4.40
CA LEU A 235 -22.43 8.99 -5.02
C LEU A 235 -21.04 8.59 -4.51
N TYR A 236 -20.98 7.44 -3.85
CA TYR A 236 -19.77 6.90 -3.25
C TYR A 236 -19.11 5.83 -4.13
N GLU A 237 -17.79 5.92 -4.26
CA GLU A 237 -16.97 5.06 -5.12
C GLU A 237 -15.66 4.66 -4.42
N ASP A 238 -15.09 3.52 -4.78
CA ASP A 238 -13.90 2.98 -4.11
C ASP A 238 -12.65 3.83 -4.40
N GLY A 239 -12.40 4.17 -5.66
CA GLY A 239 -11.21 4.91 -6.04
C GLY A 239 -11.27 5.65 -7.39
N LEU A 240 -10.77 6.88 -7.39
CA LEU A 240 -10.53 7.69 -8.58
C LEU A 240 -9.07 7.60 -9.02
N TRP A 241 -8.75 6.51 -9.72
CA TRP A 241 -7.41 6.23 -10.25
C TRP A 241 -7.16 6.98 -11.55
N THR A 242 -7.39 6.36 -12.72
CA THR A 242 -7.11 6.98 -14.02
C THR A 242 -8.17 8.01 -14.45
N GLY A 243 -9.31 8.08 -13.76
CA GLY A 243 -10.47 8.87 -14.16
C GLY A 243 -11.31 8.25 -15.29
N THR A 244 -10.86 7.19 -15.97
CA THR A 244 -11.57 6.60 -17.12
C THR A 244 -12.99 6.16 -16.78
N GLU A 245 -13.17 5.50 -15.64
CA GLU A 245 -14.48 5.06 -15.17
C GLU A 245 -15.38 6.24 -14.77
N GLY A 246 -14.80 7.24 -14.08
CA GLY A 246 -15.52 8.46 -13.75
C GLY A 246 -15.99 9.21 -15.01
N VAL A 247 -15.16 9.32 -16.06
CA VAL A 247 -15.55 9.91 -17.34
C VAL A 247 -16.72 9.15 -17.98
N ARG A 248 -16.71 7.81 -17.91
CA ARG A 248 -17.82 6.98 -18.41
C ARG A 248 -19.12 7.30 -17.69
N ARG A 249 -19.07 7.45 -16.36
CA ARG A 249 -20.23 7.83 -15.53
C ARG A 249 -20.69 9.26 -15.78
N LEU A 250 -19.79 10.21 -15.97
CA LEU A 250 -20.15 11.59 -16.33
C LEU A 250 -20.84 11.67 -17.70
N LYS A 251 -20.38 10.89 -18.70
CA LYS A 251 -21.08 10.79 -19.99
C LYS A 251 -22.49 10.21 -19.83
N ALA A 252 -22.67 9.23 -18.94
CA ALA A 252 -23.98 8.70 -18.62
C ALA A 252 -24.88 9.73 -17.93
N LEU A 253 -24.33 10.50 -16.98
CA LEU A 253 -25.02 11.62 -16.33
C LEU A 253 -25.43 12.71 -17.32
N GLN A 254 -24.58 13.02 -18.31
CA GLN A 254 -24.91 13.99 -19.35
C GLN A 254 -26.11 13.53 -20.20
N LYS A 255 -26.19 12.24 -20.51
CA LYS A 255 -27.30 11.67 -21.30
C LYS A 255 -28.61 11.60 -20.52
N ALA A 256 -28.54 11.29 -19.23
CA ALA A 256 -29.69 11.13 -18.35
C ALA A 256 -29.42 11.84 -17.01
N PRO A 257 -29.51 13.19 -16.99
CA PRO A 257 -29.20 13.96 -15.79
C PRO A 257 -30.25 13.68 -14.69
N PRO A 258 -29.84 13.51 -13.43
CA PRO A 258 -30.77 13.44 -12.31
C PRO A 258 -31.39 14.82 -12.04
N ASN A 259 -32.55 14.83 -11.39
CA ASN A 259 -33.27 16.06 -11.01
C ASN A 259 -32.57 16.87 -9.89
N ALA A 260 -31.51 16.32 -9.29
CA ALA A 260 -30.81 16.90 -8.15
C ALA A 260 -29.29 16.85 -8.37
N ARG A 261 -28.55 17.74 -7.71
CA ARG A 261 -27.09 17.83 -7.85
C ARG A 261 -26.42 16.52 -7.41
N VAL A 262 -25.26 16.21 -7.97
CA VAL A 262 -24.50 15.00 -7.65
C VAL A 262 -23.16 15.38 -7.02
N ILE A 263 -22.90 14.86 -5.82
CA ILE A 263 -21.59 14.93 -5.16
C ILE A 263 -20.91 13.57 -5.32
N LEU A 264 -19.75 13.54 -5.95
CA LEU A 264 -18.91 12.34 -6.06
C LEU A 264 -17.95 12.29 -4.87
N LYS A 265 -18.00 11.21 -4.09
CA LYS A 265 -17.07 10.91 -3.00
C LYS A 265 -16.31 9.63 -3.31
N PHE A 266 -15.01 9.63 -3.03
CA PHE A 266 -14.14 8.49 -3.32
C PHE A 266 -13.39 8.04 -2.07
N GLY A 267 -13.18 6.73 -1.92
CA GLY A 267 -12.30 6.17 -0.89
C GLY A 267 -10.85 6.65 -1.08
N ILE A 268 -10.36 6.48 -2.30
CA ILE A 268 -9.02 6.90 -2.75
C ILE A 268 -9.16 7.86 -3.93
N VAL A 269 -8.35 8.90 -3.99
CA VAL A 269 -8.22 9.77 -5.16
C VAL A 269 -6.77 9.86 -5.59
N SER A 270 -6.55 10.04 -6.88
CA SER A 270 -5.25 10.46 -7.39
C SER A 270 -5.32 11.84 -8.03
N ASP A 271 -4.20 12.56 -8.02
CA ASP A 271 -4.05 13.80 -8.79
C ASP A 271 -4.44 13.61 -10.27
N PHE A 272 -3.94 12.56 -10.92
CA PHE A 272 -4.27 12.23 -12.31
C PHE A 272 -5.77 12.09 -12.51
N GLY A 273 -6.41 11.24 -11.70
CA GLY A 273 -7.84 11.00 -11.78
C GLY A 273 -8.68 12.25 -11.53
N LEU A 274 -8.28 13.07 -10.56
CA LEU A 274 -8.93 14.35 -10.27
C LEU A 274 -8.82 15.33 -11.44
N HIS A 275 -7.64 15.46 -12.05
CA HIS A 275 -7.45 16.31 -13.23
C HIS A 275 -8.34 15.86 -14.39
N VAL A 276 -8.33 14.56 -14.72
CA VAL A 276 -9.17 13.99 -15.78
C VAL A 276 -10.65 14.22 -15.50
N LEU A 277 -11.10 13.96 -14.27
CA LEU A 277 -12.51 14.05 -13.94
C LEU A 277 -13.01 15.51 -13.91
N ARG A 278 -12.23 16.44 -13.37
CA ARG A 278 -12.56 17.88 -13.38
C ARG A 278 -12.62 18.44 -14.80
N HIS A 279 -11.66 18.08 -15.65
CA HIS A 279 -11.67 18.42 -17.07
C HIS A 279 -12.93 17.87 -17.75
N ALA A 280 -13.32 16.63 -17.43
CA ALA A 280 -14.53 16.02 -17.95
C ALA A 280 -15.82 16.70 -17.48
N ILE A 281 -15.92 17.09 -16.22
CA ILE A 281 -17.08 17.85 -15.70
C ILE A 281 -17.23 19.16 -16.49
N SER A 282 -16.13 19.88 -16.71
CA SER A 282 -16.14 21.13 -17.49
C SER A 282 -16.54 20.90 -18.95
N LYS A 283 -15.89 19.95 -19.64
CA LYS A 283 -16.14 19.67 -21.06
C LYS A 283 -17.52 19.10 -21.37
N LEU A 284 -18.14 18.42 -20.41
CA LEU A 284 -19.49 17.88 -20.56
C LEU A 284 -20.58 18.86 -20.12
N GLY A 285 -20.21 20.07 -19.66
CA GLY A 285 -21.17 21.08 -19.20
C GLY A 285 -21.86 20.72 -17.89
N LEU A 286 -21.18 19.95 -17.02
CA LEU A 286 -21.74 19.43 -15.77
C LEU A 286 -21.31 20.24 -14.53
N ALA A 287 -20.67 21.39 -14.69
CA ALA A 287 -20.08 22.16 -13.59
C ALA A 287 -21.10 22.60 -12.53
N ASP A 288 -22.33 22.90 -12.92
CA ASP A 288 -23.41 23.31 -12.00
C ASP A 288 -24.16 22.11 -11.38
N GLN A 289 -23.94 20.91 -11.93
CA GLN A 289 -24.66 19.69 -11.58
C GLN A 289 -23.81 18.73 -10.75
N VAL A 290 -22.50 18.65 -11.00
CA VAL A 290 -21.61 17.63 -10.43
C VAL A 290 -20.45 18.27 -9.70
N HIS A 291 -20.25 17.85 -8.44
CA HIS A 291 -19.12 18.25 -7.60
C HIS A 291 -18.30 17.03 -7.19
N ILE A 292 -17.00 17.22 -6.93
CA ILE A 292 -16.12 16.19 -6.38
C ILE A 292 -15.70 16.60 -4.97
N ASP A 293 -16.13 15.85 -3.97
CA ASP A 293 -15.65 16.00 -2.60
C ASP A 293 -14.56 14.96 -2.32
N ALA A 294 -13.31 15.41 -2.40
CA ALA A 294 -12.11 14.61 -2.14
C ALA A 294 -11.42 14.99 -0.82
N SER A 295 -12.08 15.79 0.03
CA SER A 295 -11.45 16.40 1.21
C SER A 295 -10.98 15.41 2.27
N ALA A 296 -11.66 14.26 2.37
CA ALA A 296 -11.35 13.19 3.31
C ALA A 296 -10.84 11.90 2.63
N SER A 297 -10.60 11.94 1.31
CA SER A 297 -10.10 10.80 0.55
C SER A 297 -8.61 10.54 0.81
N GLU A 298 -8.20 9.27 0.77
CA GLU A 298 -6.77 8.94 0.72
C GLU A 298 -6.20 9.44 -0.62
N PHE A 299 -5.16 10.27 -0.59
CA PHE A 299 -4.62 10.91 -1.79
C PHE A 299 -3.36 10.19 -2.29
N MET A 300 -3.32 9.91 -3.59
CA MET A 300 -2.18 9.30 -4.28
C MET A 300 -1.62 10.24 -5.35
N LYS A 301 -0.30 10.38 -5.35
CA LYS A 301 0.43 11.18 -6.34
C LYS A 301 0.89 10.29 -7.48
N PHE A 302 0.41 10.60 -8.68
CA PHE A 302 0.77 9.96 -9.95
C PHE A 302 1.29 10.94 -10.97
N LEU A 303 1.28 12.25 -10.72
CA LEU A 303 1.82 13.25 -11.61
C LEU A 303 3.14 13.82 -11.10
N ARG A 304 4.04 14.16 -12.03
CA ARG A 304 5.20 15.01 -11.74
C ARG A 304 4.74 16.41 -11.33
N ASP A 305 5.52 17.04 -10.47
CA ASP A 305 5.35 18.47 -10.17
C ASP A 305 5.61 19.34 -11.41
N GLY A 306 4.97 20.51 -11.46
CA GLY A 306 5.19 21.47 -12.54
C GLY A 306 4.49 21.10 -13.86
N LEU A 307 3.20 20.76 -13.80
CA LEU A 307 2.40 20.59 -15.02
C LEU A 307 2.35 21.90 -15.82
N PRO A 308 2.43 21.85 -17.16
CA PRO A 308 2.18 23.01 -18.01
C PRO A 308 0.81 23.64 -17.77
N GLU A 309 0.71 24.95 -17.94
CA GLU A 309 -0.53 25.71 -17.72
C GLU A 309 -1.69 25.19 -18.59
N GLU A 310 -1.40 24.72 -19.80
CA GLU A 310 -2.39 24.15 -20.71
C GLU A 310 -3.06 22.90 -20.13
N LEU A 311 -2.31 22.09 -19.36
CA LEU A 311 -2.83 20.91 -18.67
C LEU A 311 -3.50 21.25 -17.33
N LEU A 312 -3.14 22.36 -16.70
CA LEU A 312 -3.84 22.85 -15.51
C LEU A 312 -5.24 23.37 -15.86
N LEU A 313 -5.35 24.07 -16.99
CA LEU A 313 -6.60 24.71 -17.41
C LEU A 313 -7.46 23.83 -18.33
N GLY A 314 -6.84 22.99 -19.18
CA GLY A 314 -7.52 22.07 -20.09
C GLY A 314 -8.42 22.72 -21.15
N ARG A 315 -8.44 24.05 -21.29
CA ARG A 315 -9.56 24.81 -21.90
C ARG A 315 -9.87 24.46 -23.36
N GLU A 316 -8.93 23.92 -24.13
CA GLU A 316 -9.12 23.64 -25.56
C GLU A 316 -9.00 22.16 -25.95
N MET A 317 -8.64 21.29 -25.02
CA MET A 317 -8.35 19.89 -25.35
C MET A 317 -9.62 19.03 -25.31
N SER A 318 -9.77 18.11 -26.27
CA SER A 318 -10.76 17.04 -26.14
C SER A 318 -10.43 16.17 -24.92
N LEU A 319 -11.41 15.40 -24.42
CA LEU A 319 -11.16 14.50 -23.28
C LEU A 319 -10.03 13.51 -23.55
N GLN A 320 -9.97 12.96 -24.77
CA GLN A 320 -8.96 12.00 -25.18
C GLN A 320 -7.58 12.66 -25.28
N ALA A 321 -7.50 13.81 -25.96
CA ALA A 321 -6.23 14.53 -26.12
C ALA A 321 -5.68 14.99 -24.75
N TYR A 322 -6.55 15.46 -23.85
CA TYR A 322 -6.15 15.85 -22.49
C TYR A 322 -5.60 14.66 -21.71
N PHE A 323 -6.31 13.53 -21.73
CA PHE A 323 -5.87 12.30 -21.06
C PHE A 323 -4.49 11.86 -21.57
N GLU A 324 -4.29 11.82 -22.88
CA GLU A 324 -3.01 11.43 -23.49
C GLU A 324 -1.87 12.40 -23.17
N ALA A 325 -2.14 13.70 -23.17
CA ALA A 325 -1.14 14.70 -22.85
C ALA A 325 -0.75 14.67 -21.36
N LEU A 326 -1.73 14.54 -20.47
CA LEU A 326 -1.50 14.38 -19.03
C LEU A 326 -0.70 13.10 -18.74
N HIS A 327 -0.95 12.03 -19.50
CA HIS A 327 -0.28 10.75 -19.33
C HIS A 327 1.25 10.83 -19.47
N LYS A 328 1.76 11.77 -20.28
CA LYS A 328 3.21 12.03 -20.44
C LYS A 328 3.90 12.49 -19.15
N TYR A 329 3.13 12.98 -18.19
CA TYR A 329 3.61 13.47 -16.89
C TYR A 329 3.40 12.44 -15.76
N THR A 330 2.98 11.22 -16.09
CA THR A 330 2.76 10.17 -15.10
C THR A 330 4.08 9.74 -14.47
N ILE A 331 4.09 9.55 -13.15
CA ILE A 331 5.14 8.86 -12.42
C ILE A 331 4.65 7.48 -11.97
N PRO A 332 5.46 6.43 -12.15
CA PRO A 332 5.16 5.12 -11.59
C PRO A 332 5.32 5.16 -10.06
N HIS A 333 4.21 5.05 -9.33
CA HIS A 333 4.14 5.29 -7.89
C HIS A 333 5.00 4.33 -7.05
N ALA A 334 5.04 3.04 -7.41
CA ALA A 334 5.89 2.05 -6.76
C ALA A 334 7.39 2.35 -6.88
N PHE A 335 7.79 3.27 -7.76
CA PHE A 335 9.17 3.68 -7.93
C PHE A 335 9.41 5.08 -7.36
N ASP A 336 8.76 5.36 -6.23
CA ASP A 336 8.90 6.58 -5.44
C ASP A 336 10.39 7.03 -5.40
N PRO A 337 10.69 8.30 -5.77
CA PRO A 337 12.06 8.83 -5.75
C PRO A 337 12.75 8.76 -4.38
N PHE A 338 12.02 8.58 -3.28
CA PHE A 338 12.61 8.37 -1.95
C PHE A 338 13.22 6.98 -1.74
N GLN A 339 13.05 6.08 -2.72
CA GLN A 339 13.70 4.77 -2.73
C GLN A 339 14.76 4.71 -3.84
N ASP A 340 15.92 4.13 -3.51
CA ASP A 340 17.04 3.93 -4.44
C ASP A 340 16.72 2.84 -5.48
N TRP A 341 15.87 3.16 -6.46
CA TRP A 341 15.55 2.28 -7.59
C TRP A 341 16.56 2.45 -8.71
N SER A 342 17.31 1.40 -9.03
CA SER A 342 18.16 1.40 -10.23
C SER A 342 17.32 1.28 -11.51
N PRO A 343 17.81 1.77 -12.67
CA PRO A 343 17.16 1.55 -13.95
C PRO A 343 16.87 0.07 -14.23
N ALA A 344 17.85 -0.81 -13.95
CA ALA A 344 17.71 -2.25 -14.13
C ALA A 344 16.57 -2.88 -13.30
N GLU A 345 16.35 -2.41 -12.07
CA GLU A 345 15.24 -2.89 -11.23
C GLU A 345 13.87 -2.47 -11.80
N ARG A 346 13.78 -1.24 -12.34
CA ARG A 346 12.55 -0.74 -12.99
C ARG A 346 12.27 -1.47 -14.29
N ASP A 347 13.32 -1.69 -15.09
CA ASP A 347 13.24 -2.42 -16.35
C ASP A 347 12.85 -3.88 -16.13
N LEU A 348 13.37 -4.52 -15.08
CA LEU A 348 12.92 -5.85 -14.68
C LEU A 348 11.41 -5.88 -14.37
N CYS A 349 10.90 -4.92 -13.58
CA CYS A 349 9.47 -4.87 -13.27
C CYS A 349 8.62 -4.69 -14.54
N ARG A 350 9.08 -3.86 -15.47
CA ARG A 350 8.43 -3.63 -16.76
C ARG A 350 8.44 -4.90 -17.60
N GLU A 351 9.58 -5.58 -17.71
CA GLU A 351 9.72 -6.80 -18.50
C GLU A 351 8.83 -7.94 -17.96
N ILE A 352 8.86 -8.18 -16.65
CA ILE A 352 7.97 -9.13 -15.98
C ILE A 352 6.52 -8.78 -16.30
N GLY A 353 6.14 -7.52 -16.12
CA GLY A 353 4.77 -7.08 -16.34
C GLY A 353 4.31 -7.18 -17.80
N SER A 354 5.16 -6.84 -18.77
CA SER A 354 4.88 -6.98 -20.21
C SER A 354 4.53 -8.43 -20.57
N GLN A 355 5.32 -9.39 -20.11
CA GLN A 355 5.08 -10.82 -20.39
C GLN A 355 3.77 -11.31 -19.75
N LEU A 356 3.51 -10.92 -18.49
CA LEU A 356 2.27 -11.27 -17.80
C LEU A 356 1.03 -10.67 -18.47
N VAL A 357 1.12 -9.39 -18.88
CA VAL A 357 0.03 -8.70 -19.60
C VAL A 357 -0.19 -9.34 -20.97
N ALA A 358 0.87 -9.69 -21.69
CA ALA A 358 0.78 -10.36 -22.97
C ALA A 358 0.00 -11.68 -22.85
N ALA A 359 0.34 -12.49 -21.84
CA ALA A 359 -0.37 -13.73 -21.55
C ALA A 359 -1.85 -13.50 -21.20
N TRP A 360 -2.15 -12.49 -20.36
CA TRP A 360 -3.52 -12.17 -19.95
C TRP A 360 -4.39 -11.66 -21.10
N LEU A 361 -3.91 -10.69 -21.88
CA LEU A 361 -4.64 -10.12 -23.02
C LEU A 361 -4.78 -11.14 -24.16
N GLY A 362 -3.74 -11.94 -24.42
CA GLY A 362 -3.79 -13.01 -25.41
C GLY A 362 -4.90 -14.02 -25.11
N LYS A 363 -5.05 -14.43 -23.85
CA LYS A 363 -6.17 -15.31 -23.42
C LYS A 363 -7.53 -14.63 -23.55
N LYS A 364 -7.62 -13.36 -23.16
CA LYS A 364 -8.89 -12.63 -23.12
C LYS A 364 -9.46 -12.37 -24.52
N ASN A 365 -8.61 -12.01 -25.47
CA ASN A 365 -9.03 -11.53 -26.77
C ASN A 365 -8.72 -12.52 -27.91
N GLY A 366 -7.92 -13.55 -27.67
CA GLY A 366 -7.42 -14.44 -28.73
C GLY A 366 -6.45 -13.75 -29.71
N ILE A 367 -5.99 -12.54 -29.39
CA ILE A 367 -5.17 -11.69 -30.26
C ILE A 367 -3.85 -11.39 -29.54
N VAL A 368 -2.74 -11.46 -30.27
CA VAL A 368 -1.42 -11.04 -29.79
C VAL A 368 -1.44 -9.52 -29.57
N PRO A 369 -1.23 -9.02 -28.34
CA PRO A 369 -1.25 -7.58 -28.08
C PRO A 369 -0.13 -6.85 -28.79
N SER A 370 -0.39 -5.62 -29.21
CA SER A 370 0.64 -4.75 -29.79
C SER A 370 1.65 -4.28 -28.74
N THR A 371 2.86 -3.92 -29.15
CA THR A 371 3.89 -3.36 -28.25
C THR A 371 3.39 -2.13 -27.50
N ALA A 372 2.64 -1.25 -28.17
CA ALA A 372 2.07 -0.05 -27.54
C ALA A 372 1.05 -0.40 -26.44
N GLU A 373 0.27 -1.46 -26.62
CA GLU A 373 -0.63 -1.96 -25.57
C GLU A 373 0.16 -2.57 -24.41
N LEU A 374 1.19 -3.36 -24.69
CA LEU A 374 2.04 -3.93 -23.64
C LEU A 374 2.71 -2.83 -22.82
N ASP A 375 3.34 -1.85 -23.48
CA ASP A 375 4.01 -0.73 -22.80
C ASP A 375 3.05 0.06 -21.91
N ARG A 376 1.80 0.21 -22.33
CA ARG A 376 0.77 0.90 -21.55
C ARG A 376 0.41 0.16 -20.26
N PHE A 377 0.48 -1.16 -20.23
CA PHE A 377 0.01 -1.99 -19.12
C PHE A 377 1.14 -2.70 -18.36
N ALA A 378 2.37 -2.68 -18.86
CA ALA A 378 3.54 -3.37 -18.31
C ALA A 378 3.79 -3.01 -16.83
N LEU A 379 3.53 -1.77 -16.45
CA LEU A 379 3.64 -1.29 -15.07
C LEU A 379 2.27 -1.02 -14.45
N GLY A 380 1.22 -1.70 -14.88
CA GLY A 380 -0.15 -1.44 -14.49
C GLY A 380 -0.83 -0.52 -15.51
N GLY A 381 -2.15 -0.45 -15.46
CA GLY A 381 -2.95 0.24 -16.48
C GLY A 381 -2.56 1.69 -16.61
N SER A 382 -2.08 2.09 -17.79
CA SER A 382 -1.52 3.42 -18.03
C SER A 382 -0.31 3.73 -17.13
N GLY A 383 0.60 2.76 -16.94
CA GLY A 383 1.94 3.00 -16.36
C GLY A 383 2.00 3.53 -14.92
N PHE A 384 0.90 3.53 -14.16
CA PHE A 384 0.85 4.12 -12.81
C PHE A 384 1.64 3.36 -11.74
N ALA A 385 1.90 2.07 -11.93
CA ALA A 385 2.68 1.23 -11.02
C ALA A 385 2.22 1.31 -9.55
N SER A 386 0.94 1.15 -9.26
CA SER A 386 0.46 1.16 -7.88
C SER A 386 0.81 -0.14 -7.13
N THR A 387 1.09 -0.04 -5.84
CA THR A 387 1.11 -1.15 -4.86
C THR A 387 -0.06 -1.06 -3.87
N THR A 388 -0.96 -0.10 -4.08
CA THR A 388 -2.18 0.12 -3.30
C THR A 388 -3.35 -0.60 -3.95
N LEU A 389 -4.04 -1.44 -3.19
CA LEU A 389 -5.20 -2.23 -3.60
C LEU A 389 -6.29 -2.25 -2.53
N PHE A 390 -7.47 -2.78 -2.85
CA PHE A 390 -8.57 -2.93 -1.90
C PHE A 390 -8.62 -4.35 -1.35
N ALA A 391 -9.17 -4.52 -0.15
CA ALA A 391 -9.22 -5.82 0.54
C ALA A 391 -9.83 -6.96 -0.30
N ARG A 392 -10.73 -6.64 -1.24
CA ARG A 392 -11.41 -7.62 -2.11
C ARG A 392 -11.14 -7.45 -3.60
N SER A 393 -10.34 -6.47 -4.00
CA SER A 393 -10.13 -6.18 -5.42
C SER A 393 -8.77 -5.57 -5.71
N VAL A 394 -8.19 -5.93 -6.86
CA VAL A 394 -6.93 -5.35 -7.32
C VAL A 394 -7.20 -4.36 -8.47
N PRO A 395 -7.00 -3.04 -8.26
CA PRO A 395 -7.12 -2.05 -9.31
C PRO A 395 -6.21 -2.37 -10.51
N LYS A 396 -6.66 -2.06 -11.73
CA LYS A 396 -5.86 -2.30 -12.95
C LYS A 396 -4.56 -1.49 -12.96
N VAL A 397 -4.51 -0.38 -12.22
CA VAL A 397 -3.33 0.48 -12.08
C VAL A 397 -2.23 -0.15 -11.22
N CYS A 398 -2.52 -1.25 -10.52
CA CYS A 398 -1.53 -1.98 -9.77
C CYS A 398 -0.56 -2.73 -10.68
N LEU A 399 0.68 -2.90 -10.22
CA LEU A 399 1.70 -3.67 -10.92
C LEU A 399 1.20 -5.08 -11.29
N PRO A 400 1.33 -5.52 -12.55
CA PRO A 400 0.88 -6.84 -13.00
C PRO A 400 1.48 -7.99 -12.19
N ALA A 401 2.74 -7.85 -11.76
CA ALA A 401 3.43 -8.82 -10.92
C ALA A 401 2.70 -9.15 -9.60
N LEU A 402 1.82 -8.26 -9.12
CA LEU A 402 1.02 -8.47 -7.92
C LEU A 402 -0.19 -9.37 -8.15
N TRP A 403 -0.76 -9.42 -9.36
CA TRP A 403 -2.11 -9.98 -9.58
C TRP A 403 -2.30 -10.80 -10.86
N LEU A 404 -1.32 -10.86 -11.76
CA LEU A 404 -1.33 -11.76 -12.92
C LEU A 404 -0.43 -12.98 -12.71
N ASP A 405 -0.85 -14.11 -13.27
CA ASP A 405 -0.08 -15.34 -13.39
C ASP A 405 0.42 -15.55 -14.83
N GLY A 406 1.53 -16.28 -14.99
CA GLY A 406 2.07 -16.58 -16.32
C GLY A 406 3.52 -17.03 -16.29
N GLN A 407 4.04 -17.48 -17.44
CA GLN A 407 5.46 -17.77 -17.57
C GLN A 407 6.22 -16.47 -17.83
N VAL A 408 7.34 -16.29 -17.13
CA VAL A 408 8.22 -15.13 -17.25
C VAL A 408 9.64 -15.59 -17.50
N SER A 409 10.26 -15.05 -18.54
CA SER A 409 11.61 -15.41 -19.00
C SER A 409 12.51 -14.18 -18.99
N ILE A 410 13.63 -14.23 -18.25
CA ILE A 410 14.63 -13.15 -18.18
C ILE A 410 16.01 -13.76 -18.43
N GLY A 411 16.62 -13.43 -19.57
CA GLY A 411 17.80 -14.14 -20.05
C GLY A 411 17.49 -15.63 -20.28
N GLU A 412 18.31 -16.51 -19.72
CA GLU A 412 18.11 -17.98 -19.80
C GLU A 412 17.18 -18.53 -18.71
N LYS A 413 16.74 -17.69 -17.76
CA LYS A 413 15.97 -18.13 -16.62
C LYS A 413 14.48 -18.01 -16.90
N VAL A 414 13.74 -19.07 -16.56
CA VAL A 414 12.29 -19.14 -16.71
C VAL A 414 11.63 -19.40 -15.35
N VAL A 415 10.61 -18.62 -15.03
CA VAL A 415 9.83 -18.74 -13.79
C VAL A 415 8.34 -18.80 -14.15
N ASN A 416 7.64 -19.81 -13.63
CA ASN A 416 6.18 -19.82 -13.65
C ASN A 416 5.68 -18.88 -12.55
N TRP A 417 5.42 -17.63 -12.94
CA TRP A 417 5.04 -16.55 -12.04
C TRP A 417 3.67 -16.78 -11.43
N ARG A 418 3.62 -16.68 -10.10
CA ARG A 418 2.41 -16.72 -9.30
C ARG A 418 2.16 -15.34 -8.70
N PRO A 419 0.93 -14.79 -8.80
CA PRO A 419 0.62 -13.49 -8.24
C PRO A 419 0.66 -13.52 -6.71
N LEU A 420 0.93 -12.38 -6.11
CA LEU A 420 0.80 -12.21 -4.67
C LEU A 420 -0.67 -12.25 -4.25
N PHE A 421 -1.53 -11.55 -4.99
CA PHE A 421 -2.96 -11.45 -4.74
C PHE A 421 -3.75 -12.07 -5.88
N VAL A 422 -4.61 -13.02 -5.54
CA VAL A 422 -5.44 -13.71 -6.52
C VAL A 422 -6.73 -12.92 -6.71
N ASP A 423 -6.89 -12.27 -7.86
CA ASP A 423 -8.18 -11.69 -8.28
C ASP A 423 -8.90 -12.72 -9.16
N ALA A 424 -10.00 -13.27 -8.65
CA ALA A 424 -10.76 -14.34 -9.31
C ALA A 424 -11.30 -13.95 -10.70
N ARG A 425 -11.40 -12.66 -11.00
CA ARG A 425 -11.85 -12.15 -12.30
C ARG A 425 -10.72 -12.16 -13.35
N ARG A 426 -9.47 -12.43 -12.95
CA ARG A 426 -8.29 -12.15 -13.77
C ARG A 426 -7.23 -13.23 -13.78
N ILE A 427 -7.27 -14.17 -12.84
CA ILE A 427 -6.35 -15.32 -12.87
C ILE A 427 -6.80 -16.38 -13.86
N SER A 428 -5.82 -17.01 -14.51
CA SER A 428 -6.07 -17.98 -15.57
C SER A 428 -6.06 -19.43 -15.08
N ASP A 429 -5.33 -19.71 -14.01
CA ASP A 429 -5.32 -21.03 -13.36
C ASP A 429 -6.32 -21.08 -12.21
N THR A 430 -7.46 -21.74 -12.43
CA THR A 430 -8.50 -21.91 -11.40
C THR A 430 -8.01 -22.69 -10.20
N LYS A 431 -6.93 -23.48 -10.29
CA LYS A 431 -6.33 -24.15 -9.13
C LYS A 431 -5.79 -23.15 -8.11
N LEU A 432 -5.41 -21.95 -8.54
CA LEU A 432 -5.00 -20.86 -7.63
C LEU A 432 -6.18 -20.29 -6.82
N LEU A 433 -7.43 -20.52 -7.24
CA LEU A 433 -8.64 -20.18 -6.46
C LEU A 433 -8.92 -21.16 -5.32
N PHE A 434 -8.39 -22.38 -5.41
CA PHE A 434 -8.70 -23.46 -4.47
C PHE A 434 -7.48 -24.02 -3.76
N ALA A 435 -6.27 -23.56 -4.13
CA ALA A 435 -5.07 -23.83 -3.36
C ALA A 435 -5.28 -23.24 -1.98
N ALA A 436 -5.52 -24.10 -0.99
CA ALA A 436 -5.50 -23.71 0.41
C ALA A 436 -4.20 -22.93 0.65
N PRO A 437 -4.21 -21.84 1.44
CA PRO A 437 -2.97 -21.23 1.88
C PRO A 437 -2.16 -22.38 2.50
N SER A 438 -1.02 -22.71 1.88
CA SER A 438 -0.18 -23.81 2.32
C SER A 438 0.07 -23.59 3.82
N SER A 439 -0.54 -24.44 4.64
CA SER A 439 -0.36 -24.44 6.08
C SER A 439 1.04 -25.02 6.32
N GLU A 440 2.06 -24.20 6.15
CA GLU A 440 3.44 -24.58 6.47
C GLU A 440 3.86 -23.84 7.75
N SER A 441 3.79 -24.62 8.83
CA SER A 441 4.88 -24.94 9.79
C SER A 441 6.00 -23.93 10.00
#